data_AF-A0A804R2R9-F1
#
_entry.id   AF-A0A804R2R9-F1
#
_cell.length_a   1.000
_cell.length_b   1.000
_cell.length_c   1.000
_cell.angle_alpha   90.00
_cell.angle_beta   90.00
_cell.angle_gamma   90.00
#
_symmetry.space_group_name_H-M   'P 1'
#
loop_
_entity.id
_entity.type
_entity.pdbx_description
1 polymer ?
#
loop_
_entity_poly.entity_id
_entity_poly.type
_entity_poly.pdbx_seq_one_letter_code
_entity_poly.pdbx_strand_id
1 'polypeptide(L)'
;MNLVDAMTRAKVLDIDLQKQLRPYMESMVPLLGVYDPDFIAANQGSRANNVIKGTKKEQVEQIIKDIREFKEKNKVDKVVVLWTANTERYNNVCAGLNDTMENLLASMDKNEAEISPSTLYVIACVTEGVSFINGSPQNTFVPGLIDLAIKNNCLIGGDDFKSGKTKMKSVLVDFLVGAGIKYVLYVGDSKRAMDEYTSEIFMGSKNTIVLHNTYEDSLLTTPIILDLVLLAELSTRIQLKPEGTDKFHSFHPVATILSYLTKAPLVPPGTLVVNALAKQRAVLENIMRACVGLALENNMILEYK
;
A
#
# COMPACT_ATOMS: atom_id res chain seq x y z
N MET A 1 14.20 -12.23 -17.43
CA MET A 1 15.01 -12.25 -16.19
C MET A 1 14.23 -13.04 -15.16
N ASN A 2 14.78 -14.15 -14.65
CA ASN A 2 14.12 -14.94 -13.61
C ASN A 2 14.38 -14.34 -12.21
N LEU A 3 13.85 -14.96 -11.16
CA LEU A 3 14.03 -14.44 -9.80
C LEU A 3 15.45 -14.64 -9.24
N VAL A 4 16.27 -15.55 -9.78
CA VAL A 4 17.69 -15.69 -9.38
C VAL A 4 18.53 -14.52 -9.90
N ASP A 5 18.34 -14.15 -11.17
CA ASP A 5 18.96 -12.98 -11.75
C ASP A 5 18.51 -11.71 -11.02
N ALA A 6 17.22 -11.63 -10.66
CA ALA A 6 16.67 -10.51 -9.92
C ALA A 6 17.29 -10.39 -8.52
N MET A 7 17.43 -11.51 -7.79
CA MET A 7 18.07 -11.58 -6.48
C MET A 7 19.55 -11.14 -6.56
N THR A 8 20.28 -11.63 -7.56
CA THR A 8 21.68 -11.24 -7.81
C THR A 8 21.80 -9.74 -8.11
N ARG A 9 20.91 -9.20 -8.95
CA ARG A 9 20.87 -7.78 -9.29
C ARG A 9 20.54 -6.91 -8.09
N ALA A 10 19.63 -7.37 -7.21
CA ALA A 10 19.16 -6.61 -6.06
C ALA A 10 20.22 -6.48 -4.96
N LYS A 11 21.15 -7.44 -4.84
CA LYS A 11 22.24 -7.45 -3.84
C LYS A 11 21.74 -7.27 -2.40
N VAL A 12 20.61 -7.90 -2.07
CA VAL A 12 19.98 -7.82 -0.74
C VAL A 12 20.35 -9.00 0.14
N LEU A 13 20.28 -10.23 -0.40
CA LEU A 13 20.54 -11.45 0.35
C LEU A 13 22.02 -11.82 0.28
N ASP A 14 22.54 -12.43 1.35
CA ASP A 14 23.90 -12.98 1.37
C ASP A 14 24.13 -13.99 0.24
N ILE A 15 25.34 -13.98 -0.33
CA ILE A 15 25.68 -14.80 -1.51
C ILE A 15 25.40 -16.29 -1.27
N ASP A 16 25.69 -16.81 -0.07
CA ASP A 16 25.46 -18.22 0.23
C ASP A 16 23.96 -18.56 0.34
N LEU A 17 23.14 -17.62 0.84
CA LEU A 17 21.69 -17.77 0.81
C LEU A 17 21.17 -17.73 -0.64
N GLN A 18 21.73 -16.87 -1.51
CA GLN A 18 21.38 -16.84 -2.94
C GLN A 18 21.66 -18.19 -3.62
N LYS A 19 22.80 -18.84 -3.30
CA LYS A 19 23.13 -20.17 -3.82
C LYS A 19 22.13 -21.24 -3.35
N GLN A 20 21.75 -21.21 -2.08
CA GLN A 20 20.76 -22.14 -1.51
C GLN A 20 19.37 -21.95 -2.11
N LEU A 21 18.97 -20.71 -2.42
CA LEU A 21 17.65 -20.39 -2.98
C LEU A 21 17.56 -20.61 -4.50
N ARG A 22 18.69 -20.69 -5.22
CA ARG A 22 18.72 -20.84 -6.68
C ARG A 22 17.79 -21.97 -7.19
N PRO A 23 17.83 -23.21 -6.67
CA PRO A 23 16.99 -24.30 -7.19
C PRO A 23 15.48 -24.01 -7.10
N TYR A 24 15.07 -23.16 -6.16
CA TYR A 24 13.66 -22.81 -5.93
C TYR A 24 13.21 -21.62 -6.79
N MET A 25 14.14 -20.74 -7.19
CA MET A 25 13.81 -19.44 -7.81
C MET A 25 14.17 -19.36 -9.30
N GLU A 26 15.00 -20.27 -9.82
CA GLU A 26 15.51 -20.21 -11.20
C GLU A 26 14.40 -20.41 -12.25
N SER A 27 13.36 -21.19 -11.91
CA SER A 27 12.18 -21.43 -12.74
C SER A 27 11.11 -20.33 -12.64
N MET A 28 11.23 -19.41 -11.69
CA MET A 28 10.27 -18.34 -11.47
C MET A 28 10.58 -17.16 -12.38
N VAL A 29 9.78 -16.99 -13.44
CA VAL A 29 9.89 -15.88 -14.39
C VAL A 29 8.65 -15.00 -14.29
N PRO A 30 8.80 -13.67 -14.08
CA PRO A 30 7.65 -12.76 -14.06
C PRO A 30 6.85 -12.78 -15.36
N LEU A 31 5.53 -12.67 -15.25
CA LEU A 31 4.63 -12.47 -16.38
C LEU A 31 4.88 -11.13 -17.08
N LEU A 32 4.28 -10.95 -18.26
CA LEU A 32 4.32 -9.68 -18.98
C LEU A 32 3.69 -8.58 -18.10
N GLY A 33 4.26 -7.38 -18.12
CA GLY A 33 3.76 -6.23 -17.39
C GLY A 33 3.24 -5.12 -18.31
N VAL A 34 2.42 -4.22 -17.79
CA VAL A 34 2.09 -2.98 -18.50
C VAL A 34 3.25 -1.98 -18.33
N TYR A 35 3.69 -1.39 -19.44
CA TYR A 35 4.73 -0.38 -19.45
C TYR A 35 4.25 0.85 -20.19
N ASP A 36 4.27 1.98 -19.50
CA ASP A 36 4.03 3.31 -20.06
C ASP A 36 5.23 4.21 -19.71
N PRO A 37 6.04 4.63 -20.69
CA PRO A 37 7.23 5.46 -20.46
C PRO A 37 6.90 6.82 -19.85
N ASP A 38 5.68 7.33 -20.02
CA ASP A 38 5.30 8.67 -19.55
C ASP A 38 4.99 8.68 -18.05
N PHE A 39 4.80 7.51 -17.43
CA PHE A 39 4.49 7.40 -16.01
C PHE A 39 5.70 7.15 -15.13
N ILE A 40 6.83 6.67 -15.67
CA ILE A 40 8.02 6.33 -14.88
C ILE A 40 9.27 7.03 -15.42
N ALA A 41 10.38 6.95 -14.68
CA ALA A 41 11.62 7.57 -15.11
C ALA A 41 12.13 7.01 -16.45
N ALA A 42 12.54 7.90 -17.37
CA ALA A 42 13.01 7.54 -18.71
C ALA A 42 14.18 6.52 -18.73
N ASN A 43 14.95 6.44 -17.63
CA ASN A 43 16.04 5.48 -17.48
C ASN A 43 15.57 4.01 -17.33
N GLN A 44 14.26 3.76 -17.22
CA GLN A 44 13.70 2.41 -17.16
C GLN A 44 13.47 1.79 -18.54
N GLY A 45 13.57 2.56 -19.64
CA GLY A 45 13.25 2.06 -20.98
C GLY A 45 14.06 0.84 -21.41
N SER A 46 15.37 0.80 -21.09
CA SER A 46 16.23 -0.35 -21.42
C SER A 46 15.90 -1.62 -20.61
N ARG A 47 15.16 -1.49 -19.50
CA ARG A 47 14.73 -2.60 -18.65
C ARG A 47 13.40 -3.22 -19.13
N ALA A 48 12.59 -2.47 -19.88
CA ALA A 48 11.26 -2.87 -20.32
C ALA A 48 11.31 -3.79 -21.55
N ASN A 49 11.57 -5.09 -21.34
CA ASN A 49 11.59 -6.11 -22.41
C ASN A 49 10.51 -7.20 -22.27
N ASN A 50 9.63 -7.10 -21.27
CA ASN A 50 8.61 -8.09 -20.94
C ASN A 50 7.24 -7.39 -20.79
N VAL A 51 6.68 -6.91 -21.91
CA VAL A 51 5.59 -5.93 -21.93
C VAL A 51 4.33 -6.48 -22.60
N ILE A 52 3.16 -6.22 -21.99
CA ILE A 52 1.84 -6.44 -22.59
C ILE A 52 1.59 -5.35 -23.63
N LYS A 53 1.32 -5.76 -24.87
CA LYS A 53 1.04 -4.87 -26.00
C LYS A 53 -0.47 -4.65 -26.16
N GLY A 54 -0.84 -3.64 -26.94
CA GLY A 54 -2.24 -3.34 -27.26
C GLY A 54 -2.74 -2.06 -26.60
N THR A 55 -4.03 -1.84 -26.73
CA THR A 55 -4.78 -0.77 -26.05
C THR A 55 -4.87 -1.03 -24.55
N LYS A 56 -5.20 0.01 -23.77
CA LYS A 56 -5.40 -0.11 -22.32
C LYS A 56 -6.46 -1.15 -21.96
N LYS A 57 -7.49 -1.29 -22.79
CA LYS A 57 -8.51 -2.33 -22.64
C LYS A 57 -7.93 -3.74 -22.82
N GLU A 58 -7.19 -3.97 -23.91
CA GLU A 58 -6.53 -5.27 -24.16
C GLU A 58 -5.53 -5.61 -23.04
N GLN A 59 -4.84 -4.60 -22.50
CA GLN A 59 -3.95 -4.76 -21.35
C GLN A 59 -4.71 -5.21 -20.09
N VAL A 60 -5.86 -4.59 -19.78
CA VAL A 60 -6.73 -5.01 -18.67
C VAL A 60 -7.26 -6.43 -18.86
N GLU A 61 -7.70 -6.78 -20.07
CA GLU A 61 -8.18 -8.12 -20.40
C GLU A 61 -7.08 -9.18 -20.23
N GLN A 62 -5.83 -8.86 -20.60
CA GLN A 62 -4.69 -9.74 -20.35
C GLN A 62 -4.40 -9.91 -18.86
N ILE A 63 -4.44 -8.83 -18.05
CA ILE A 63 -4.24 -8.92 -16.60
C ILE A 63 -5.35 -9.77 -15.95
N ILE A 64 -6.61 -9.59 -16.38
CA ILE A 64 -7.74 -10.41 -15.91
C ILE A 64 -7.49 -11.90 -16.22
N LYS A 65 -7.05 -12.20 -17.45
CA LYS A 65 -6.69 -13.56 -17.85
C LYS A 65 -5.56 -14.13 -16.98
N ASP A 66 -4.51 -13.36 -16.73
CA ASP A 66 -3.38 -13.77 -15.89
C ASP A 66 -3.83 -14.09 -14.45
N ILE A 67 -4.73 -13.28 -13.87
CA ILE A 67 -5.31 -13.52 -12.54
C ILE A 67 -6.11 -14.83 -12.52
N ARG A 68 -6.95 -15.08 -13.52
CA ARG A 68 -7.77 -16.30 -13.61
C ARG A 68 -6.91 -17.55 -13.81
N GLU A 69 -5.95 -17.52 -14.72
CA GLU A 69 -5.02 -18.62 -14.96
C GLU A 69 -4.16 -18.91 -13.72
N PHE A 70 -3.73 -17.87 -12.98
CA PHE A 70 -3.02 -18.04 -11.72
C PHE A 70 -3.88 -18.76 -10.67
N LYS A 71 -5.16 -18.36 -10.52
CA LYS A 71 -6.11 -19.03 -9.61
C LYS A 71 -6.28 -20.51 -9.96
N GLU A 72 -6.55 -20.79 -11.23
CA GLU A 72 -6.78 -22.15 -11.73
C GLU A 72 -5.54 -23.04 -11.58
N LYS A 73 -4.38 -22.57 -12.04
CA LYS A 73 -3.12 -23.32 -12.02
C LYS A 73 -2.69 -23.67 -10.59
N ASN A 74 -2.85 -22.76 -9.64
CA ASN A 74 -2.42 -22.95 -8.25
C ASN A 74 -3.52 -23.50 -7.34
N LYS A 75 -4.75 -23.67 -7.85
CA LYS A 75 -5.92 -24.14 -7.10
C LYS A 75 -6.19 -23.30 -5.84
N VAL A 76 -6.09 -21.98 -5.99
CA VAL A 76 -6.36 -21.01 -4.91
C VAL A 76 -7.70 -20.33 -5.13
N ASP A 77 -8.43 -20.15 -4.04
CA ASP A 77 -9.73 -19.45 -3.98
C ASP A 77 -9.54 -17.93 -3.76
N LYS A 78 -8.50 -17.55 -3.01
CA LYS A 78 -8.15 -16.17 -2.67
C LYS A 78 -6.87 -15.73 -3.37
N VAL A 79 -6.90 -14.51 -3.88
CA VAL A 79 -5.75 -13.81 -4.44
C VAL A 79 -5.75 -12.39 -3.90
N VAL A 80 -4.56 -11.88 -3.60
CA VAL A 80 -4.30 -10.48 -3.27
C VAL A 80 -3.22 -10.00 -4.24
N VAL A 81 -3.45 -8.85 -4.87
CA VAL A 81 -2.47 -8.19 -5.74
C VAL A 81 -1.88 -7.01 -4.99
N LEU A 82 -0.55 -6.87 -5.06
CA LEU A 82 0.17 -5.78 -4.40
C LEU A 82 1.16 -5.14 -5.38
N TRP A 83 1.05 -3.82 -5.52
CA TRP A 83 1.94 -3.03 -6.37
C TRP A 83 3.24 -2.71 -5.62
N THR A 84 4.34 -3.29 -6.08
CA THR A 84 5.70 -3.01 -5.59
C THR A 84 6.65 -2.66 -6.75
N ALA A 85 6.09 -2.12 -7.84
CA ALA A 85 6.85 -1.71 -9.02
C ALA A 85 7.46 -0.30 -8.82
N ASN A 86 8.04 0.25 -9.88
CA ASN A 86 8.56 1.61 -9.87
C ASN A 86 7.46 2.62 -9.50
N THR A 87 7.82 3.63 -8.71
CA THR A 87 6.95 4.78 -8.45
C THR A 87 6.59 5.46 -9.75
N GLU A 88 5.28 5.60 -9.99
CA GLU A 88 4.76 6.39 -11.09
C GLU A 88 4.65 7.88 -10.71
N ARG A 89 4.60 8.77 -11.70
CA ARG A 89 4.11 10.14 -11.47
C ARG A 89 2.64 10.10 -11.08
N TYR A 90 2.16 11.21 -10.52
CA TYR A 90 0.73 11.34 -10.21
C TYR A 90 -0.09 11.46 -11.51
N ASN A 91 -1.28 10.86 -11.50
CA ASN A 91 -2.33 11.11 -12.48
C ASN A 91 -2.99 12.47 -12.18
N ASN A 92 -3.33 13.24 -13.21
CA ASN A 92 -4.22 14.38 -13.09
C ASN A 92 -5.63 13.89 -12.78
N VAL A 93 -6.25 14.47 -11.75
CA VAL A 93 -7.66 14.20 -11.41
C VAL A 93 -8.51 15.28 -12.04
N CYS A 94 -9.33 14.92 -13.02
CA CYS A 94 -10.12 15.87 -13.81
C CYS A 94 -11.56 15.39 -14.02
N ALA A 95 -12.48 16.35 -14.03
CA ALA A 95 -13.88 16.08 -14.34
C ALA A 95 -14.01 15.52 -15.78
N GLY A 96 -14.76 14.42 -15.95
CA GLY A 96 -14.92 13.76 -17.25
C GLY A 96 -13.80 12.80 -17.65
N LEU A 97 -12.77 12.64 -16.82
CA LEU A 97 -11.63 11.74 -17.07
C LEU A 97 -11.63 10.54 -16.11
N ASN A 98 -11.48 10.80 -14.81
CA ASN A 98 -11.29 9.78 -13.78
C ASN A 98 -11.92 10.17 -12.43
N ASP A 99 -12.84 11.12 -12.48
CA ASP A 99 -13.63 11.65 -11.37
C ASP A 99 -14.79 10.73 -10.96
N THR A 100 -15.32 9.94 -11.88
CA THR A 100 -16.38 8.94 -11.65
C THR A 100 -15.99 7.60 -12.25
N MET A 101 -16.60 6.52 -11.76
CA MET A 101 -16.38 5.18 -12.30
C MET A 101 -16.71 5.10 -13.79
N GLU A 102 -17.81 5.71 -14.23
CA GLU A 102 -18.23 5.73 -15.64
C GLU A 102 -17.20 6.44 -16.52
N ASN A 103 -16.71 7.60 -16.08
CA ASN A 103 -15.70 8.36 -16.81
C ASN A 103 -14.37 7.61 -16.85
N LEU A 104 -13.95 7.00 -15.74
CA LEU A 104 -12.73 6.20 -15.67
C LEU A 104 -12.74 5.05 -16.70
N LEU A 105 -13.82 4.27 -16.73
CA LEU A 105 -13.95 3.14 -17.66
C LEU A 105 -14.03 3.63 -19.12
N ALA A 106 -14.75 4.72 -19.38
CA ALA A 106 -14.81 5.32 -20.71
C ALA A 106 -13.45 5.86 -21.17
N SER A 107 -12.65 6.45 -20.26
CA SER A 107 -11.30 6.94 -20.54
C SER A 107 -10.33 5.79 -20.84
N MET A 108 -10.46 4.67 -20.14
CA MET A 108 -9.72 3.43 -20.47
C MET A 108 -10.10 2.92 -21.87
N ASP A 109 -11.39 2.83 -22.20
CA ASP A 109 -11.87 2.39 -23.52
C ASP A 109 -11.41 3.33 -24.65
N LYS A 110 -11.31 4.64 -24.39
CA LYS A 110 -10.77 5.65 -25.32
C LYS A 110 -9.24 5.70 -25.38
N ASN A 111 -8.56 4.89 -24.57
CA ASN A 111 -7.11 4.85 -24.48
C ASN A 111 -6.47 6.19 -24.07
N GLU A 112 -7.16 6.96 -23.21
CA GLU A 112 -6.73 8.28 -22.73
C GLU A 112 -5.35 8.21 -22.06
N ALA A 113 -4.45 9.15 -22.35
CA ALA A 113 -3.06 9.10 -21.88
C ALA A 113 -2.95 9.08 -20.35
N GLU A 114 -3.83 9.80 -19.65
CA GLU A 114 -3.79 10.01 -18.21
C GLU A 114 -4.45 8.87 -17.39
N ILE A 115 -4.25 7.63 -17.84
CA ILE A 115 -4.64 6.40 -17.15
C ILE A 115 -3.39 5.55 -16.97
N SER A 116 -2.84 5.56 -15.75
CA SER A 116 -1.56 4.90 -15.46
C SER A 116 -1.63 3.37 -15.55
N PRO A 117 -0.48 2.69 -15.76
CA PRO A 117 -0.38 1.24 -15.64
C PRO A 117 -0.94 0.71 -14.31
N SER A 118 -0.61 1.33 -13.16
CA SER A 118 -1.17 0.94 -11.86
C SER A 118 -2.70 0.99 -11.84
N THR A 119 -3.32 1.99 -12.47
CA THR A 119 -4.78 2.11 -12.60
C THR A 119 -5.37 0.92 -13.34
N LEU A 120 -4.74 0.45 -14.42
CA LEU A 120 -5.20 -0.71 -15.19
C LEU A 120 -5.18 -2.00 -14.36
N TYR A 121 -4.13 -2.21 -13.54
CA TYR A 121 -4.09 -3.36 -12.64
C TYR A 121 -5.21 -3.33 -11.61
N VAL A 122 -5.55 -2.16 -11.05
CA VAL A 122 -6.67 -2.06 -10.10
C VAL A 122 -8.00 -2.33 -10.79
N ILE A 123 -8.23 -1.78 -12.00
CA ILE A 123 -9.45 -2.05 -12.77
C ILE A 123 -9.61 -3.57 -13.00
N ALA A 124 -8.54 -4.26 -13.42
CA ALA A 124 -8.54 -5.72 -13.58
C ALA A 124 -8.84 -6.45 -12.26
N CYS A 125 -8.20 -6.06 -11.16
CA CYS A 125 -8.40 -6.69 -9.85
C CYS A 125 -9.83 -6.48 -9.34
N VAL A 126 -10.37 -5.27 -9.42
CA VAL A 126 -11.72 -4.94 -8.98
C VAL A 126 -12.78 -5.62 -9.85
N THR A 127 -12.50 -5.84 -11.13
CA THR A 127 -13.37 -6.63 -12.03
C THR A 127 -13.41 -8.11 -11.61
N GLU A 128 -12.28 -8.67 -11.15
CA GLU A 128 -12.16 -10.05 -10.68
C GLU A 128 -12.46 -10.25 -9.18
N GLY A 129 -12.89 -9.20 -8.46
CA GLY A 129 -13.12 -9.24 -7.02
C GLY A 129 -11.87 -9.55 -6.19
N VAL A 130 -10.69 -9.20 -6.71
CA VAL A 130 -9.38 -9.44 -6.10
C VAL A 130 -8.91 -8.19 -5.37
N SER A 131 -8.51 -8.36 -4.11
CA SER A 131 -8.03 -7.24 -3.29
C SER A 131 -6.74 -6.65 -3.86
N PHE A 132 -6.64 -5.32 -3.86
CA PHE A 132 -5.47 -4.61 -4.39
C PHE A 132 -4.82 -3.70 -3.35
N ILE A 133 -3.49 -3.75 -3.24
CA ILE A 133 -2.71 -2.91 -2.32
C ILE A 133 -1.68 -2.10 -3.10
N ASN A 134 -1.72 -0.78 -2.97
CA ASN A 134 -0.70 0.09 -3.55
C ASN A 134 0.46 0.32 -2.56
N GLY A 135 1.61 -0.28 -2.85
CA GLY A 135 2.84 -0.13 -2.09
C GLY A 135 3.68 1.08 -2.49
N SER A 136 3.22 1.91 -3.42
CA SER A 136 3.96 3.04 -3.97
C SER A 136 3.20 4.36 -3.79
N PRO A 137 3.88 5.52 -3.87
CA PRO A 137 3.29 6.80 -3.47
C PRO A 137 2.42 7.49 -4.52
N GLN A 138 2.30 6.97 -5.75
CA GLN A 138 1.42 7.55 -6.76
C GLN A 138 -0.05 7.44 -6.35
N ASN A 139 -0.86 8.40 -6.79
CA ASN A 139 -2.31 8.45 -6.56
C ASN A 139 -3.08 7.48 -7.46
N THR A 140 -2.78 6.18 -7.38
CA THR A 140 -3.50 5.13 -8.14
C THR A 140 -5.01 5.22 -7.91
N PHE A 141 -5.44 5.45 -6.67
CA PHE A 141 -6.83 5.50 -6.25
C PHE A 141 -7.50 6.87 -6.51
N VAL A 142 -7.62 7.22 -7.79
CA VAL A 142 -8.45 8.35 -8.25
C VAL A 142 -9.94 8.14 -7.88
N PRO A 143 -10.75 9.21 -7.76
CA PRO A 143 -12.13 9.10 -7.27
C PRO A 143 -12.98 8.04 -8.00
N GLY A 144 -12.92 8.00 -9.33
CA GLY A 144 -13.67 7.01 -10.11
C GLY A 144 -13.24 5.56 -9.85
N LEU A 145 -11.99 5.34 -9.42
CA LEU A 145 -11.48 4.02 -9.07
C LEU A 145 -11.94 3.60 -7.67
N ILE A 146 -12.05 4.56 -6.74
CA ILE A 146 -12.64 4.34 -5.42
C ILE A 146 -14.13 3.97 -5.58
N ASP A 147 -14.87 4.69 -6.43
CA ASP A 147 -16.26 4.38 -6.74
C ASP A 147 -16.43 2.97 -7.32
N LEU A 148 -15.55 2.60 -8.26
CA LEU A 148 -15.52 1.25 -8.85
C LEU A 148 -15.30 0.17 -7.77
N ALA A 149 -14.34 0.38 -6.87
CA ALA A 149 -14.05 -0.53 -5.77
C ALA A 149 -15.22 -0.64 -4.78
N ILE A 150 -15.87 0.49 -4.46
CA ILE A 150 -17.05 0.52 -3.59
C ILE A 150 -18.21 -0.25 -4.21
N LYS A 151 -18.53 0.00 -5.48
CA LYS A 151 -19.61 -0.68 -6.19
C LYS A 151 -19.43 -2.19 -6.23
N ASN A 152 -18.20 -2.66 -6.44
CA ASN A 152 -17.88 -4.08 -6.52
C ASN A 152 -17.56 -4.72 -5.16
N ASN A 153 -17.64 -3.96 -4.06
CA ASN A 153 -17.25 -4.38 -2.71
C ASN A 153 -15.84 -5.01 -2.67
N CYS A 154 -14.90 -4.43 -3.41
CA CYS A 154 -13.55 -4.96 -3.57
C CYS A 154 -12.55 -4.20 -2.70
N LEU A 155 -11.78 -4.93 -1.89
CA LEU A 155 -10.83 -4.32 -0.96
C LEU A 155 -9.69 -3.60 -1.72
N ILE A 156 -9.51 -2.32 -1.44
CA ILE A 156 -8.36 -1.52 -1.87
C ILE A 156 -7.67 -0.89 -0.66
N GLY A 157 -6.35 -0.76 -0.72
CA GLY A 157 -5.57 -0.10 0.33
C GLY A 157 -4.20 0.38 -0.13
N GLY A 158 -3.60 1.28 0.64
CA GLY A 158 -2.41 2.03 0.24
C GLY A 158 -2.31 3.31 1.08
N ASP A 159 -1.48 4.29 0.74
CA ASP A 159 -0.43 4.30 -0.29
C ASP A 159 0.97 4.34 0.34
N ASP A 160 1.98 3.88 -0.40
CA ASP A 160 3.41 3.85 -0.06
C ASP A 160 3.75 3.02 1.20
N PHE A 161 4.78 2.17 1.13
CA PHE A 161 5.18 1.38 2.30
C PHE A 161 5.70 2.26 3.44
N LYS A 162 5.21 2.05 4.66
CA LYS A 162 5.72 2.73 5.87
C LYS A 162 6.94 1.98 6.42
N SER A 163 8.05 2.03 5.70
CA SER A 163 9.34 1.47 6.13
C SER A 163 10.15 2.44 7.01
N GLY A 164 11.20 1.90 7.65
CA GLY A 164 12.23 2.54 8.49
C GLY A 164 11.98 3.99 8.91
N LYS A 165 12.44 4.93 8.06
CA LYS A 165 12.42 6.38 8.33
C LYS A 165 11.03 6.93 8.66
N THR A 166 10.06 6.66 7.80
CA THR A 166 8.70 7.20 7.96
C THR A 166 8.04 6.60 9.20
N LYS A 167 8.24 5.30 9.44
CA LYS A 167 7.70 4.64 10.63
C LYS A 167 8.23 5.27 11.90
N MET A 168 9.54 5.50 11.99
CA MET A 168 10.16 6.19 13.13
C MET A 168 9.59 7.62 13.28
N LYS A 169 9.56 8.40 12.19
CA LYS A 169 8.99 9.76 12.20
C LYS A 169 7.58 9.81 12.80
N SER A 170 6.71 8.88 12.42
CA SER A 170 5.34 8.81 12.94
C SER A 170 5.25 8.51 14.44
N VAL A 171 6.23 7.81 15.01
CA VAL A 171 6.33 7.57 16.46
C VAL A 171 6.87 8.81 17.17
N LEU A 172 7.98 9.37 16.68
CA LEU A 172 8.65 10.49 17.35
C LEU A 172 7.79 11.75 17.37
N VAL A 173 7.13 12.09 16.25
CA VAL A 173 6.27 13.28 16.20
C VAL A 173 5.07 13.12 17.13
N ASP A 174 4.45 11.94 17.18
CA ASP A 174 3.33 11.65 18.09
C ASP A 174 3.77 11.72 19.57
N PHE A 175 4.96 11.19 19.89
CA PHE A 175 5.56 11.31 21.22
C PHE A 175 5.83 12.76 21.63
N LEU A 176 6.47 13.55 20.76
CA LEU A 176 6.78 14.96 21.05
C LEU A 176 5.50 15.77 21.27
N VAL A 177 4.53 15.65 20.36
CA VAL A 177 3.24 16.34 20.48
C VAL A 177 2.48 15.87 21.73
N GLY A 178 2.49 14.57 22.03
CA GLY A 178 1.89 14.02 23.24
C GLY A 178 2.52 14.51 24.54
N ALA A 179 3.81 14.86 24.52
CA ALA A 179 4.52 15.49 25.63
C ALA A 179 4.31 17.02 25.71
N GLY A 180 3.46 17.60 24.86
CA GLY A 180 3.21 19.04 24.79
C GLY A 180 4.29 19.83 24.03
N ILE A 181 5.16 19.15 23.29
CA ILE A 181 6.26 19.77 22.54
C ILE A 181 5.80 20.07 21.11
N LYS A 182 5.87 21.34 20.71
CA LYS A 182 5.46 21.76 19.37
C LYS A 182 6.59 21.49 18.38
N TYR A 183 6.37 20.53 17.50
CA TYR A 183 7.28 20.25 16.39
C TYR A 183 7.25 21.42 15.38
N VAL A 184 8.44 21.95 15.05
CA VAL A 184 8.61 23.02 14.06
C VAL A 184 9.44 22.48 12.90
N LEU A 185 8.90 22.52 11.68
CA LEU A 185 9.61 22.07 10.49
C LEU A 185 10.69 23.10 10.13
N TYR A 186 11.92 22.92 10.64
CA TYR A 186 13.02 23.87 10.41
C TYR A 186 13.81 23.58 9.12
N VAL A 187 13.73 22.34 8.60
CA VAL A 187 14.36 21.90 7.36
C VAL A 187 13.29 21.69 6.30
N GLY A 188 13.33 22.50 5.23
CA GLY A 188 12.48 22.35 4.06
C GLY A 188 12.91 21.15 3.20
N ASP A 189 13.29 21.38 1.95
CA ASP A 189 13.57 20.33 0.96
C ASP A 189 15.02 19.76 1.02
N SER A 190 15.79 20.06 2.07
CA SER A 190 17.14 19.52 2.23
C SER A 190 17.11 18.05 2.67
N LYS A 191 17.25 17.13 1.71
CA LYS A 191 17.44 15.69 1.97
C LYS A 191 18.81 15.44 2.61
N ARG A 192 18.84 15.21 3.93
CA ARG A 192 19.94 14.52 4.63
C ARG A 192 19.46 13.12 5.01
N ALA A 193 20.35 12.12 4.93
CA ALA A 193 20.10 10.77 5.44
C ALA A 193 20.03 10.72 6.98
N MET A 194 20.11 11.89 7.63
CA MET A 194 19.88 12.13 9.04
C MET A 194 18.61 12.97 9.14
N ASP A 195 17.70 12.58 10.03
CA ASP A 195 16.54 13.40 10.36
C ASP A 195 16.88 14.28 11.57
N GLU A 196 16.59 15.57 11.43
CA GLU A 196 16.72 16.55 12.50
C GLU A 196 15.32 17.03 12.88
N TYR A 197 14.95 16.82 14.15
CA TYR A 197 13.68 17.24 14.72
C TYR A 197 13.95 18.35 15.72
N THR A 198 13.67 19.58 15.31
CA THR A 198 13.77 20.75 16.19
C THR A 198 12.37 21.17 16.65
N SER A 199 12.22 21.36 17.95
CA SER A 199 10.95 21.72 18.58
C SER A 199 11.15 22.87 19.58
N GLU A 200 10.10 23.65 19.79
CA GLU A 200 10.08 24.66 20.84
C GLU A 200 9.60 24.03 22.15
N ILE A 201 10.30 24.32 23.23
CA ILE A 201 10.00 23.87 24.59
C ILE A 201 9.74 25.09 25.50
N PHE A 202 9.58 24.83 26.81
CA PHE A 202 9.29 25.86 27.80
C PHE A 202 10.21 27.10 27.68
N MET A 203 9.63 28.28 27.85
CA MET A 203 10.31 29.59 27.76
C MET A 203 10.96 29.88 26.39
N GLY A 204 10.43 29.32 25.30
CA GLY A 204 10.93 29.56 23.95
C GLY A 204 12.29 28.93 23.66
N SER A 205 12.77 28.06 24.55
CA SER A 205 14.00 27.29 24.32
C SER A 205 13.78 26.25 23.22
N LYS A 206 14.87 25.76 22.62
CA LYS A 206 14.81 24.75 21.55
C LYS A 206 15.28 23.40 22.05
N ASN A 207 14.59 22.34 21.63
CA ASN A 207 15.05 20.96 21.73
C ASN A 207 15.31 20.45 20.31
N THR A 208 16.49 19.89 20.06
CA THR A 208 16.87 19.33 18.76
C THR A 208 17.28 17.88 18.93
N ILE A 209 16.63 16.99 18.19
CA ILE A 209 16.93 15.56 18.16
C ILE A 209 17.47 15.23 16.77
N VAL A 210 18.70 14.73 16.71
CA VAL A 210 19.31 14.25 15.47
C VAL A 210 19.29 12.73 15.50
N LEU A 211 18.65 12.12 14.51
CA LEU A 211 18.61 10.67 14.34
C LEU A 211 19.35 10.27 13.07
N HIS A 212 20.24 9.29 13.23
CA HIS A 212 20.87 8.58 12.14
C HIS A 212 20.39 7.14 12.17
N ASN A 213 19.80 6.68 11.07
CA ASN A 213 19.28 5.33 10.94
C ASN A 213 19.87 4.67 9.70
N THR A 214 20.61 3.57 9.89
CA THR A 214 21.09 2.72 8.82
C THR A 214 20.18 1.52 8.71
N TYR A 215 19.58 1.32 7.54
CA TYR A 215 18.67 0.21 7.31
C TYR A 215 18.77 -0.31 5.89
N GLU A 216 18.51 -1.61 5.74
CA GLU A 216 18.34 -2.27 4.46
C GLU A 216 16.88 -2.16 4.03
N ASP A 217 16.60 -1.30 3.05
CA ASP A 217 15.21 -0.92 2.70
C ASP A 217 14.37 -2.12 2.25
N SER A 218 14.95 -3.02 1.44
CA SER A 218 14.29 -4.26 1.01
C SER A 218 14.00 -5.20 2.18
N LEU A 219 14.92 -5.32 3.16
CA LEU A 219 14.73 -6.20 4.32
C LEU A 219 13.71 -5.62 5.32
N LEU A 220 13.54 -4.31 5.38
CA LEU A 220 12.46 -3.68 6.13
C LEU A 220 11.11 -3.75 5.41
N THR A 221 11.11 -3.67 4.08
CA THR A 221 9.88 -3.60 3.27
C THR A 221 9.27 -4.97 3.02
N THR A 222 10.09 -6.03 2.84
CA THR A 222 9.59 -7.40 2.61
C THR A 222 8.62 -7.90 3.70
N PRO A 223 8.91 -7.80 5.01
CA PRO A 223 7.93 -8.20 6.03
C PRO A 223 6.68 -7.33 6.04
N ILE A 224 6.79 -6.03 5.68
CA ILE A 224 5.62 -5.15 5.52
C ILE A 224 4.71 -5.64 4.39
N ILE A 225 5.28 -6.09 3.27
CA ILE A 225 4.53 -6.69 2.16
C ILE A 225 3.77 -7.93 2.63
N LEU A 226 4.43 -8.82 3.39
CA LEU A 226 3.80 -10.01 3.95
C LEU A 226 2.63 -9.65 4.87
N ASP A 227 2.85 -8.74 5.82
CA ASP A 227 1.82 -8.30 6.77
C ASP A 227 0.63 -7.63 6.05
N LEU A 228 0.88 -6.82 5.02
CA LEU A 228 -0.16 -6.19 4.19
C LEU A 228 -1.04 -7.24 3.50
N VAL A 229 -0.44 -8.25 2.88
CA VAL A 229 -1.16 -9.33 2.20
C VAL A 229 -1.98 -10.15 3.18
N LEU A 230 -1.39 -10.51 4.33
CA LEU A 230 -2.08 -11.28 5.38
C LEU A 230 -3.25 -10.51 5.98
N LEU A 231 -3.07 -9.22 6.28
CA LEU A 231 -4.14 -8.38 6.82
C LEU A 231 -5.24 -8.12 5.79
N ALA A 232 -4.91 -7.92 4.52
CA ALA A 232 -5.90 -7.77 3.47
C ALA A 232 -6.75 -9.03 3.31
N GLU A 233 -6.12 -10.20 3.24
CA GLU A 233 -6.83 -11.49 3.16
C GLU A 233 -7.75 -11.69 4.37
N LEU A 234 -7.23 -11.51 5.59
CA LEU A 234 -8.00 -11.63 6.83
C LEU A 234 -9.19 -10.66 6.85
N SER A 235 -9.01 -9.42 6.39
CA SER A 235 -10.07 -8.42 6.33
C SER A 235 -11.22 -8.85 5.42
N THR A 236 -10.95 -9.62 4.37
CA THR A 236 -12.01 -10.17 3.50
C THR A 236 -12.84 -11.28 4.15
N ARG A 237 -12.38 -11.84 5.27
CA ARG A 237 -13.09 -12.87 6.04
C ARG A 237 -13.86 -12.32 7.23
N ILE A 238 -13.61 -11.08 7.64
CA ILE A 238 -14.31 -10.45 8.77
C ILE A 238 -15.64 -9.88 8.28
N GLN A 239 -16.71 -10.24 8.99
CA GLN A 239 -18.06 -9.73 8.77
C GLN A 239 -18.59 -9.09 10.05
N LEU A 240 -19.30 -7.98 9.90
CA LEU A 240 -19.91 -7.20 10.97
C LEU A 240 -21.43 -7.24 10.83
N LYS A 241 -22.14 -7.22 11.96
CA LYS A 241 -23.59 -7.12 12.00
C LYS A 241 -23.97 -6.00 12.96
N PRO A 242 -24.60 -4.91 12.50
CA PRO A 242 -25.16 -3.90 13.37
C PRO A 242 -26.21 -4.51 14.30
N GLU A 243 -26.23 -4.08 15.56
CA GLU A 243 -27.23 -4.52 16.53
C GLU A 243 -28.65 -4.21 16.02
N GLY A 244 -29.56 -5.17 16.14
CA GLY A 244 -30.92 -5.08 15.62
C GLY A 244 -31.10 -5.40 14.13
N THR A 245 -30.05 -5.75 13.39
CA THR A 245 -30.16 -6.20 11.99
C THR A 245 -29.77 -7.68 11.86
N ASP A 246 -30.28 -8.38 10.83
CA ASP A 246 -29.92 -9.78 10.57
C ASP A 246 -28.91 -9.95 9.43
N LYS A 247 -28.50 -8.84 8.81
CA LYS A 247 -27.61 -8.86 7.65
C LYS A 247 -26.17 -8.56 8.07
N PHE A 248 -25.29 -9.53 7.85
CA PHE A 248 -23.85 -9.32 7.92
C PHE A 248 -23.37 -8.50 6.71
N HIS A 249 -22.39 -7.63 6.94
CA HIS A 249 -21.69 -6.89 5.90
C HIS A 249 -20.17 -6.95 6.13
N SER A 250 -19.40 -6.79 5.06
CA SER A 250 -17.94 -6.67 5.15
C SER A 250 -17.52 -5.29 5.68
N PHE A 251 -16.23 -5.12 5.95
CA PHE A 251 -15.64 -3.79 6.10
C PHE A 251 -15.87 -2.93 4.85
N HIS A 252 -15.73 -1.61 5.03
CA HIS A 252 -15.70 -0.68 3.91
C HIS A 252 -14.57 -1.07 2.93
N PRO A 253 -14.80 -1.04 1.61
CA PRO A 253 -13.81 -1.47 0.60
C PRO A 253 -12.45 -0.78 0.70
N VAL A 254 -12.41 0.48 1.12
CA VAL A 254 -11.16 1.16 1.52
C VAL A 254 -10.68 0.66 2.88
N ALA A 255 -9.64 -0.17 2.88
CA ALA A 255 -9.15 -0.91 4.04
C ALA A 255 -8.23 -0.09 4.96
N THR A 256 -8.84 0.71 5.85
CA THR A 256 -8.12 1.50 6.87
C THR A 256 -7.32 0.66 7.85
N ILE A 257 -7.62 -0.63 8.01
CA ILE A 257 -6.83 -1.57 8.82
C ILE A 257 -5.37 -1.70 8.34
N LEU A 258 -5.10 -1.40 7.07
CA LEU A 258 -3.75 -1.43 6.50
C LEU A 258 -2.92 -0.18 6.83
N SER A 259 -3.52 0.86 7.44
CA SER A 259 -2.88 2.17 7.70
C SER A 259 -1.59 2.10 8.52
N TYR A 260 -1.47 1.08 9.39
CA TYR A 260 -0.25 0.86 10.20
C TYR A 260 0.99 0.59 9.33
N LEU A 261 0.78 0.06 8.13
CA LEU A 261 1.82 -0.38 7.21
C LEU A 261 1.97 0.52 5.98
N THR A 262 1.07 1.48 5.79
CA THR A 262 1.10 2.44 4.68
C THR A 262 1.40 3.85 5.17
N LYS A 263 2.15 4.63 4.39
CA LYS A 263 2.66 5.95 4.75
C LYS A 263 1.65 7.06 4.54
N ALA A 264 0.85 6.96 3.49
CA ALA A 264 -0.25 7.87 3.19
C ALA A 264 -1.56 7.07 3.16
N PRO A 265 -2.15 6.74 4.34
CA PRO A 265 -3.27 5.82 4.39
C PRO A 265 -4.46 6.29 3.56
N LEU A 266 -4.95 5.43 2.67
CA LEU A 266 -6.22 5.60 1.98
C LEU A 266 -7.35 5.43 3.00
N VAL A 267 -8.28 6.39 3.03
CA VAL A 267 -9.41 6.40 3.96
C VAL A 267 -10.74 6.58 3.21
N PRO A 268 -11.87 6.09 3.75
CA PRO A 268 -13.18 6.32 3.16
C PRO A 268 -13.46 7.83 2.99
N PRO A 269 -14.17 8.24 1.92
CA PRO A 269 -14.53 9.64 1.71
C PRO A 269 -15.20 10.27 2.95
N GLY A 270 -14.76 11.47 3.32
CA GLY A 270 -15.30 12.21 4.47
C GLY A 270 -14.77 11.77 5.84
N THR A 271 -13.82 10.83 5.91
CA THR A 271 -13.19 10.39 7.17
C THR A 271 -11.81 11.01 7.38
N LEU A 272 -11.35 11.05 8.63
CA LEU A 272 -10.05 11.63 9.00
C LEU A 272 -8.90 10.63 8.81
N VAL A 273 -7.79 11.09 8.23
CA VAL A 273 -6.55 10.32 8.15
C VAL A 273 -5.83 10.35 9.49
N VAL A 274 -5.54 9.18 10.05
CA VAL A 274 -4.75 9.03 11.29
C VAL A 274 -3.38 8.46 10.94
N ASN A 275 -2.32 9.24 11.18
CA ASN A 275 -0.92 8.84 10.91
C ASN A 275 -0.14 8.40 12.15
N ALA A 276 -0.68 8.62 13.36
CA ALA A 276 -0.04 8.25 14.62
C ALA A 276 0.08 6.72 14.72
N LEU A 277 1.31 6.21 14.71
CA LEU A 277 1.56 4.77 14.60
C LEU A 277 0.98 3.97 15.77
N ALA A 278 1.07 4.50 16.99
CA ALA A 278 0.53 3.85 18.18
C ALA A 278 -0.99 3.72 18.11
N LYS A 279 -1.70 4.74 17.61
CA LYS A 279 -3.15 4.70 17.40
C LYS A 279 -3.53 3.71 16.31
N GLN A 280 -2.80 3.67 15.20
CA GLN A 280 -3.01 2.70 14.13
C GLN A 280 -2.81 1.26 14.63
N ARG A 281 -1.78 1.00 15.44
CA ARG A 281 -1.55 -0.30 16.08
C ARG A 281 -2.67 -0.66 17.06
N ALA A 282 -3.13 0.29 17.88
CA ALA A 282 -4.21 0.08 18.82
C ALA A 282 -5.53 -0.28 18.11
N VAL A 283 -5.82 0.32 16.94
CA VAL A 283 -6.97 -0.08 16.10
C VAL A 283 -6.83 -1.54 15.67
N LEU A 284 -5.68 -1.93 15.15
CA LEU A 284 -5.43 -3.31 14.73
C LEU A 284 -5.59 -4.30 15.89
N GLU A 285 -4.96 -4.02 17.03
CA GLU A 285 -5.05 -4.85 18.24
C GLU A 285 -6.50 -4.99 18.71
N ASN A 286 -7.22 -3.88 18.80
CA ASN A 286 -8.61 -3.87 19.26
C ASN A 286 -9.57 -4.59 18.30
N ILE A 287 -9.33 -4.52 16.99
CA ILE A 287 -10.08 -5.33 16.01
C ILE A 287 -9.85 -6.82 16.28
N MET A 288 -8.58 -7.24 16.45
CA MET A 288 -8.26 -8.65 16.72
C MET A 288 -8.85 -9.14 18.04
N ARG A 289 -8.81 -8.32 19.10
CA ARG A 289 -9.44 -8.60 20.39
C ARG A 289 -10.96 -8.75 20.26
N ALA A 290 -11.61 -7.85 19.52
CA ALA A 290 -13.05 -7.94 19.27
C ALA A 290 -13.41 -9.23 18.51
N CYS A 291 -12.60 -9.66 17.54
CA CYS A 291 -12.81 -10.93 16.83
C CYS A 291 -12.77 -12.17 17.73
N VAL A 292 -12.07 -12.11 18.87
CA VAL A 292 -12.01 -13.21 19.85
C VAL A 292 -12.86 -12.97 21.10
N GLY A 293 -13.74 -11.97 21.08
CA GLY A 293 -14.67 -11.67 22.19
C GLY A 293 -14.01 -11.02 23.42
N LEU A 294 -12.82 -10.45 23.28
CA LEU A 294 -12.17 -9.70 24.33
C LEU A 294 -12.58 -8.23 24.29
N ALA A 295 -12.73 -7.62 25.47
CA ALA A 295 -12.92 -6.18 25.60
C ALA A 295 -11.72 -5.41 25.04
N LEU A 296 -11.95 -4.17 24.63
CA LEU A 296 -10.91 -3.27 24.13
C LEU A 296 -9.84 -3.03 25.20
N GLU A 297 -8.58 -2.90 24.77
CA GLU A 297 -7.49 -2.59 25.66
C GLU A 297 -7.61 -1.12 26.12
N ASN A 298 -7.87 -0.93 27.41
CA ASN A 298 -8.12 0.38 28.01
C ASN A 298 -6.89 0.94 28.76
N ASN A 299 -5.86 0.12 29.00
CA ASN A 299 -4.62 0.49 29.68
C ASN A 299 -4.81 1.05 31.11
N MET A 300 -5.97 0.86 31.75
CA MET A 300 -6.23 1.43 33.07
C MET A 300 -5.51 0.67 34.18
N ILE A 301 -5.48 -0.66 34.07
CA ILE A 301 -4.83 -1.59 35.01
C ILE A 301 -5.22 -1.28 36.47
N LEU A 302 -6.52 -1.12 36.72
CA LEU A 302 -7.06 -0.68 38.01
C LEU A 302 -6.88 -1.72 39.11
N GLU A 303 -6.63 -2.98 38.76
CA GLU A 303 -6.37 -4.05 39.73
C GLU A 303 -5.06 -3.83 40.52
N TYR A 304 -4.18 -2.95 40.04
CA TYR A 304 -2.92 -2.57 40.70
C TYR A 304 -2.85 -1.09 41.14
N LYS A 305 -3.96 -0.35 41.11
CA LYS A 305 -4.03 1.05 41.53
C LYS A 305 -4.93 1.22 42.74
#